data_AF-A0A5M8QB64-F1
#
_entry.id   AF-A0A5M8QB64-F1
#
_cell.length_a   1.000
_cell.length_b   1.000
_cell.length_c   1.000
_cell.angle_alpha   90.00
_cell.angle_beta   90.00
_cell.angle_gamma   90.00
#
_symmetry.space_group_name_H-M   'P 1'
#
loop_
_entity.id
_entity.type
_entity.pdbx_description
1 polymer ?
#
loop_
_entity_poly.entity_id
_entity_poly.type
_entity_poly.pdbx_seq_one_letter_code
_entity_poly.pdbx_strand_id
1 'polypeptide(L)'
;MKINKLKVEDLRAKCISLGLPSDGNKRELLGRLEAQSVSQNEESSLFGTNVIEGSNKKSSIIERNSFYIQMNIGNLPIYLSKGVLYPNCFEDNEVYIKENRKQDNLSLFPNYLVLSKHAINDFDETQVLVEVVLNNQENSRLLENTNLFFLSQPLPVSRIRYVHFFNNSVRNSFLASLNSFPDSYLPESVTSIISDKLDSISLLDVQYGNEVSERDIEQWKGVLLKFDKILGSIAFLKNASLLYSNITNEFNEYSPGYFDVLSLINTYESESKKINVFFKWILFPSEIEVEGNINRFIFKSIIEGIYANFVFDIDWAVALIDECVKLEKTIEKRDELKKIAILFNQYKKFSIDYKSLIANKAIQSSLPVTILVFLIKFSNKSLGHTDKQAVRNYFSGVDNSIEKVNAEFILAVLGLYYGYRNLVKTDVLNFRNEFYKSLGKNRENIKFQLNSYFDRFAIESVFEFCKKGCARLNNSFDFLVFSDKAKLEMDNHIKSDVLNFNNDGKYVDKSVIKFNKYLPIYKHLDPFESVCSLIDGFYPKNISQQYHLFAFVFNNFPELINIDKDKLIEKLRDSSKFNLDELVAVAEVDKKIKNIRNK
;
A
#
# COMPACT_ATOMS: atom_id res chain seq x y z
N MET A 1 -40.16 11.38 -8.31
CA MET A 1 -41.43 12.13 -8.48
C MET A 1 -42.11 12.23 -7.10
N LYS A 2 -42.56 13.41 -6.63
CA LYS A 2 -43.13 13.54 -5.27
C LYS A 2 -44.55 12.93 -5.21
N ILE A 3 -44.70 11.73 -4.64
CA ILE A 3 -45.97 10.97 -4.55
C ILE A 3 -47.09 11.80 -3.89
N ASN A 4 -46.74 12.71 -2.96
CA ASN A 4 -47.71 13.57 -2.26
C ASN A 4 -48.50 14.54 -3.16
N LYS A 5 -48.02 14.78 -4.40
CA LYS A 5 -48.69 15.65 -5.38
C LYS A 5 -49.72 14.93 -6.26
N LEU A 6 -49.82 13.60 -6.18
CA LEU A 6 -50.76 12.83 -6.99
C LEU A 6 -52.22 13.04 -6.56
N LYS A 7 -53.16 12.91 -7.51
CA LYS A 7 -54.60 12.89 -7.23
C LYS A 7 -54.98 11.53 -6.62
N VAL A 8 -56.16 11.45 -6.00
CA VAL A 8 -56.63 10.22 -5.34
C VAL A 8 -56.77 9.09 -6.36
N GLU A 9 -57.25 9.36 -7.57
CA GLU A 9 -57.37 8.36 -8.64
C GLU A 9 -56.01 7.75 -9.02
N ASP A 10 -54.97 8.58 -9.17
CA ASP A 10 -53.61 8.13 -9.49
C ASP A 10 -53.01 7.27 -8.36
N LEU A 11 -53.28 7.65 -7.10
CA LEU A 11 -52.83 6.89 -5.93
C LEU A 11 -53.53 5.53 -5.83
N ARG A 12 -54.82 5.46 -6.16
CA ARG A 12 -55.57 4.20 -6.23
C ARG A 12 -55.04 3.29 -7.33
N ALA A 13 -54.84 3.83 -8.54
CA ALA A 13 -54.26 3.09 -9.65
C ALA A 13 -52.87 2.52 -9.28
N LYS A 14 -52.07 3.30 -8.56
CA LYS A 14 -50.75 2.88 -8.09
C LYS A 14 -50.81 1.82 -6.98
N CYS A 15 -51.79 1.88 -6.09
CA CYS A 15 -52.04 0.80 -5.12
C CYS A 15 -52.44 -0.50 -5.82
N ILE A 16 -53.36 -0.43 -6.80
CA ILE A 16 -53.80 -1.60 -7.59
C ILE A 16 -52.62 -2.25 -8.32
N SER A 17 -51.75 -1.45 -8.95
CA SER A 17 -50.56 -1.98 -9.65
C SER A 17 -49.56 -2.69 -8.72
N LEU A 18 -49.62 -2.40 -7.42
CA LEU A 18 -48.75 -2.99 -6.39
C LEU A 18 -49.48 -4.06 -5.57
N GLY A 19 -50.70 -4.46 -5.94
CA GLY A 19 -51.50 -5.45 -5.22
C GLY A 19 -52.02 -4.98 -3.86
N LEU A 20 -52.06 -3.67 -3.61
CA LEU A 20 -52.50 -3.07 -2.35
C LEU A 20 -53.99 -2.67 -2.40
N PRO A 21 -54.71 -2.68 -1.26
CA PRO A 21 -56.08 -2.17 -1.17
C PRO A 21 -56.18 -0.70 -1.62
N SER A 22 -57.10 -0.43 -2.55
CA SER A 22 -57.29 0.88 -3.19
C SER A 22 -58.44 1.71 -2.63
N ASP A 23 -59.09 1.23 -1.58
CA ASP A 23 -60.13 1.94 -0.84
C ASP A 23 -59.52 2.92 0.19
N GLY A 24 -60.28 3.93 0.61
CA GLY A 24 -59.82 4.91 1.60
C GLY A 24 -59.48 6.30 1.05
N ASN A 25 -59.08 7.17 1.97
CA ASN A 25 -58.76 8.58 1.68
C ASN A 25 -57.29 8.74 1.25
N LYS A 26 -56.92 9.96 0.80
CA LYS A 26 -55.56 10.25 0.28
C LYS A 26 -54.45 9.88 1.27
N ARG A 27 -54.67 10.12 2.57
CA ARG A 27 -53.66 9.88 3.61
C ARG A 27 -53.41 8.40 3.82
N GLU A 28 -54.46 7.59 3.79
CA GLU A 28 -54.38 6.13 3.92
C GLU A 28 -53.67 5.49 2.72
N LEU A 29 -54.01 5.92 1.50
CA LEU A 29 -53.36 5.43 0.28
C LEU A 29 -51.86 5.79 0.25
N LEU A 30 -51.50 7.00 0.70
CA LEU A 30 -50.10 7.41 0.84
C LEU A 30 -49.37 6.55 1.88
N GLY A 31 -49.98 6.34 3.06
CA GLY A 31 -49.39 5.51 4.11
C GLY A 31 -49.11 4.07 3.66
N ARG A 32 -49.98 3.47 2.84
CA ARG A 32 -49.75 2.12 2.29
C ARG A 32 -48.62 2.09 1.25
N LEU A 33 -48.57 3.09 0.37
CA LEU A 33 -47.49 3.20 -0.61
C LEU A 33 -46.13 3.47 0.04
N GLU A 34 -46.11 4.21 1.15
CA GLU A 34 -44.90 4.44 1.96
C GLU A 34 -44.49 3.20 2.75
N ALA A 35 -45.45 2.45 3.33
CA ALA A 35 -45.13 1.19 4.00
C ALA A 35 -44.54 0.16 3.03
N GLN A 36 -45.10 0.05 1.83
CA GLN A 36 -44.61 -0.89 0.80
C GLN A 36 -43.20 -0.55 0.32
N SER A 37 -42.85 0.74 0.21
CA SER A 37 -41.49 1.14 -0.19
C SER A 37 -40.46 0.88 0.91
N VAL A 38 -40.85 0.88 2.18
CA VAL A 38 -39.99 0.46 3.30
C VAL A 38 -39.77 -1.05 3.24
N SER A 39 -40.83 -1.85 3.08
CA SER A 39 -40.71 -3.31 3.00
C SER A 39 -39.88 -3.79 1.80
N GLN A 40 -40.00 -3.14 0.64
CA GLN A 40 -39.20 -3.46 -0.55
C GLN A 40 -37.72 -3.09 -0.39
N ASN A 41 -37.38 -2.09 0.42
CA ASN A 41 -35.98 -1.74 0.72
C ASN A 41 -35.35 -2.72 1.73
N GLU A 42 -36.15 -3.36 2.59
CA GLU A 42 -35.65 -4.37 3.52
C GLU A 42 -35.42 -5.73 2.82
N GLU A 43 -36.35 -6.15 1.94
CA GLU A 43 -36.20 -7.41 1.19
C GLU A 43 -35.12 -7.34 0.09
N SER A 44 -34.90 -6.17 -0.53
CA SER A 44 -33.80 -5.97 -1.49
C SER A 44 -32.41 -5.91 -0.83
N SER A 45 -32.32 -5.86 0.51
CA SER A 45 -31.06 -6.00 1.24
C SER A 45 -30.61 -7.45 1.46
N LEU A 46 -31.50 -8.44 1.25
CA LEU A 46 -31.23 -9.85 1.52
C LEU A 46 -30.88 -10.68 0.28
N PHE A 47 -31.13 -10.18 -0.93
CA PHE A 47 -30.73 -10.86 -2.17
C PHE A 47 -30.07 -9.87 -3.13
N GLY A 48 -28.74 -9.92 -3.19
CA GLY A 48 -27.93 -9.12 -4.09
C GLY A 48 -28.13 -9.56 -5.54
N THR A 49 -28.80 -8.72 -6.33
CA THR A 49 -28.66 -8.72 -7.79
C THR A 49 -28.19 -7.34 -8.26
N ASN A 50 -27.06 -7.37 -8.96
CA ASN A 50 -26.41 -6.21 -9.55
C ASN A 50 -27.28 -5.61 -10.64
N VAL A 51 -27.82 -4.41 -10.41
CA VAL A 51 -28.24 -3.49 -11.46
C VAL A 51 -27.51 -2.17 -11.25
N ILE A 52 -26.61 -1.87 -12.19
CA ILE A 52 -25.94 -0.59 -12.31
C ILE A 52 -26.98 0.41 -12.84
N GLU A 53 -27.57 1.20 -11.95
CA GLU A 53 -28.23 2.44 -12.33
C GLU A 53 -27.57 3.63 -11.63
N GLY A 54 -27.06 4.52 -12.47
CA GLY A 54 -26.48 5.80 -12.08
C GLY A 54 -27.50 6.65 -11.35
N SER A 55 -27.41 6.66 -10.03
CA SER A 55 -28.13 7.62 -9.19
C SER A 55 -27.18 8.74 -8.79
N ASN A 56 -27.54 9.96 -9.19
CA ASN A 56 -27.03 11.21 -8.67
C ASN A 56 -27.22 11.24 -7.15
N LYS A 57 -26.29 10.67 -6.39
CA LYS A 57 -26.18 10.87 -4.94
C LYS A 57 -25.74 12.32 -4.73
N LYS A 58 -26.72 13.19 -4.49
CA LYS A 58 -26.51 14.39 -3.69
C LYS A 58 -25.83 13.93 -2.40
N SER A 59 -24.57 14.29 -2.24
CA SER A 59 -23.80 14.06 -1.03
C SER A 59 -24.55 14.72 0.12
N SER A 60 -25.30 13.93 0.88
CA SER A 60 -25.61 14.28 2.26
C SER A 60 -24.28 14.60 2.90
N ILE A 61 -24.07 15.86 3.27
CA ILE A 61 -22.96 16.27 4.10
C ILE A 61 -23.13 15.47 5.38
N ILE A 62 -22.42 14.35 5.49
CA ILE A 62 -22.33 13.58 6.72
C ILE A 62 -21.78 14.57 7.74
N GLU A 63 -22.54 14.90 8.79
CA GLU A 63 -22.00 15.65 9.93
C GLU A 63 -20.81 14.83 10.45
N ARG A 64 -19.60 15.32 10.18
CA ARG A 64 -18.38 14.58 10.51
C ARG A 64 -18.07 14.83 11.98
N ASN A 65 -18.29 13.81 12.80
CA ASN A 65 -17.89 13.76 14.21
C ASN A 65 -16.35 13.86 14.31
N SER A 66 -15.88 15.11 14.35
CA SER A 66 -14.46 15.47 14.41
C SER A 66 -14.15 15.94 15.82
N PHE A 67 -13.04 15.47 16.36
CA PHE A 67 -12.57 15.79 17.71
C PHE A 67 -11.11 16.20 17.66
N TYR A 68 -10.64 16.96 18.64
CA TYR A 68 -9.25 17.31 18.82
C TYR A 68 -8.61 16.46 19.90
N ILE A 69 -7.38 16.00 19.63
CA ILE A 69 -6.44 15.54 20.65
C ILE A 69 -5.39 16.64 20.81
N GLN A 70 -5.36 17.26 21.98
CA GLN A 70 -4.35 18.27 22.32
C GLN A 70 -3.16 17.62 23.00
N MET A 71 -1.96 17.84 22.45
CA MET A 71 -0.71 17.27 22.96
C MET A 71 0.46 18.22 22.76
N ASN A 72 1.58 17.93 23.43
CA ASN A 72 2.82 18.66 23.19
C ASN A 72 3.36 18.35 21.78
N ILE A 73 3.81 19.39 21.07
CA ILE A 73 4.33 19.28 19.70
C ILE A 73 5.50 18.30 19.56
N GLY A 74 6.33 18.18 20.59
CA GLY A 74 7.48 17.27 20.62
C GLY A 74 7.10 15.79 20.64
N ASN A 75 5.87 15.45 21.04
CA ASN A 75 5.41 14.06 21.13
C ASN A 75 4.79 13.55 19.81
N LEU A 76 4.25 14.45 18.97
CA LEU A 76 3.56 14.08 17.72
C LEU A 76 4.40 13.23 16.74
N PRO A 77 5.70 13.51 16.50
CA PRO A 77 6.52 12.73 15.57
C PRO A 77 6.56 11.23 15.88
N ILE A 78 6.45 10.85 17.16
CA ILE A 78 6.51 9.45 17.60
C ILE A 78 5.23 8.70 17.24
N TYR A 79 4.07 9.33 17.38
CA TYR A 79 2.81 8.74 16.93
C TYR A 79 2.77 8.63 15.40
N LEU A 80 3.27 9.64 14.69
CA LEU A 80 3.39 9.61 13.22
C LEU A 80 4.35 8.51 12.76
N SER A 81 5.48 8.31 13.44
CA SER A 81 6.45 7.28 13.08
C SER A 81 5.88 5.87 13.30
N LYS A 82 5.08 5.68 14.36
CA LYS A 82 4.38 4.42 14.67
C LYS A 82 3.11 4.19 13.83
N GLY A 83 2.57 5.23 13.18
CA GLY A 83 1.35 5.12 12.37
C GLY A 83 0.07 4.97 13.19
N VAL A 84 0.11 5.24 14.50
CA VAL A 84 -1.02 5.08 15.41
C VAL A 84 -0.91 6.05 16.59
N LEU A 85 -2.02 6.67 16.96
CA LEU A 85 -2.24 7.47 18.17
C LEU A 85 -2.77 6.54 19.26
N TYR A 86 -2.24 6.60 20.48
CA TYR A 86 -2.66 5.67 21.52
C TYR A 86 -2.44 6.23 22.94
N PRO A 87 -3.25 5.78 23.93
CA PRO A 87 -3.03 6.06 25.35
C PRO A 87 -1.63 5.71 25.84
N ASN A 88 -1.05 6.52 26.73
CA ASN A 88 0.32 6.34 27.18
C ASN A 88 0.59 4.97 27.87
N CYS A 89 -0.42 4.32 28.43
CA CYS A 89 -0.29 2.99 29.04
C CYS A 89 0.11 1.88 28.05
N PHE A 90 -0.04 2.10 26.74
CA PHE A 90 0.39 1.15 25.71
C PHE A 90 1.83 1.39 25.21
N GLU A 91 2.50 2.45 25.67
CA GLU A 91 3.91 2.69 25.31
C GLU A 91 4.82 1.62 25.95
N ASP A 92 5.72 1.05 25.14
CA ASP A 92 6.66 0.00 25.54
C ASP A 92 8.08 0.53 25.73
N ASN A 93 8.39 1.73 25.25
CA ASN A 93 9.73 2.32 25.36
C ASN A 93 9.90 3.09 26.69
N GLU A 94 10.51 2.44 27.69
CA GLU A 94 10.77 3.06 28.99
C GLU A 94 11.62 4.34 28.93
N VAL A 95 12.64 4.37 28.06
CA VAL A 95 13.52 5.54 27.91
C VAL A 95 12.70 6.71 27.38
N TYR A 96 11.81 6.45 26.42
CA TYR A 96 10.91 7.48 25.94
C TYR A 96 9.98 7.99 27.05
N ILE A 97 9.31 7.10 27.79
CA ILE A 97 8.38 7.47 28.86
C ILE A 97 9.08 8.31 29.95
N LYS A 98 10.28 7.92 30.38
CA LYS A 98 10.97 8.51 31.53
C LYS A 98 11.77 9.76 31.17
N GLU A 99 12.41 9.79 30.00
CA GLU A 99 13.44 10.80 29.71
C GLU A 99 13.06 11.75 28.57
N ASN A 100 12.35 11.28 27.55
CA ASN A 100 12.16 12.04 26.31
C ASN A 100 10.73 12.60 26.13
N ARG A 101 9.72 11.97 26.74
CA ARG A 101 8.33 12.38 26.62
C ARG A 101 8.10 13.74 27.28
N LYS A 102 7.47 14.67 26.55
CA LYS A 102 7.03 15.95 27.10
C LYS A 102 5.68 15.79 27.82
N GLN A 103 5.51 16.48 28.95
CA GLN A 103 4.25 16.47 29.70
C GLN A 103 3.13 17.10 28.87
N ASP A 104 1.97 16.45 28.87
CA ASP A 104 0.77 16.85 28.13
C ASP A 104 -0.49 16.16 28.71
N ASN A 105 -1.66 16.37 28.10
CA ASN A 105 -2.92 15.79 28.56
C ASN A 105 -2.88 14.25 28.62
N LEU A 106 -2.16 13.59 27.72
CA LEU A 106 -1.99 12.13 27.72
C LEU A 106 -1.09 11.64 28.86
N SER A 107 -0.30 12.52 29.47
CA SER A 107 0.49 12.24 30.67
C SER A 107 -0.37 12.30 31.94
N LEU A 108 -1.37 13.18 31.95
CA LEU A 108 -2.38 13.27 33.02
C LEU A 108 -3.40 12.11 32.97
N PHE A 109 -3.75 11.67 31.77
CA PHE A 109 -4.70 10.58 31.53
C PHE A 109 -4.04 9.44 30.75
N PRO A 110 -3.10 8.69 31.37
CA PRO A 110 -2.29 7.70 30.65
C PRO A 110 -3.12 6.56 30.03
N ASN A 111 -4.32 6.31 30.55
CA ASN A 111 -5.22 5.24 30.10
C ASN A 111 -6.14 5.65 28.95
N TYR A 112 -6.14 6.91 28.53
CA TYR A 112 -7.09 7.41 27.53
C TYR A 112 -6.44 8.36 26.52
N LEU A 113 -6.97 8.36 25.30
CA LEU A 113 -6.91 9.51 24.42
C LEU A 113 -7.98 10.49 24.89
N VAL A 114 -7.55 11.68 25.28
CA VAL A 114 -8.45 12.78 25.68
C VAL A 114 -8.86 13.54 24.43
N LEU A 115 -10.16 13.57 24.17
CA LEU A 115 -10.79 14.14 23.00
C LEU A 115 -11.69 15.30 23.41
N SER A 116 -11.74 16.33 22.59
CA SER A 116 -12.59 17.51 22.83
C SER A 116 -13.08 18.12 21.53
N LYS A 117 -14.15 18.92 21.58
CA LYS A 117 -14.58 19.73 20.44
C LYS A 117 -13.87 21.10 20.36
N HIS A 118 -13.13 21.42 21.42
CA HIS A 118 -12.50 22.73 21.65
C HIS A 118 -11.09 22.55 22.21
N ALA A 119 -10.31 23.62 22.34
CA ALA A 119 -9.03 23.54 23.04
C ALA A 119 -9.25 23.24 24.54
N ILE A 120 -8.33 22.50 25.13
CA ILE A 120 -8.27 22.16 26.55
C ILE A 120 -7.23 23.07 27.20
N ASN A 121 -7.65 23.85 28.19
CA ASN A 121 -6.84 24.93 28.78
C ASN A 121 -6.31 25.90 27.71
N ASP A 122 -5.13 26.48 27.95
CA ASP A 122 -4.48 27.38 26.99
C ASP A 122 -3.82 26.58 25.86
N PHE A 123 -3.99 27.07 24.63
CA PHE A 123 -3.33 26.56 23.43
C PHE A 123 -2.22 27.52 23.01
N ASP A 124 -0.97 27.07 23.10
CA ASP A 124 0.22 27.88 22.88
C ASP A 124 1.19 27.28 21.83
N GLU A 125 2.36 27.91 21.65
CA GLU A 125 3.38 27.50 20.69
C GLU A 125 4.03 26.13 20.98
N THR A 126 3.82 25.57 22.17
CA THR A 126 4.38 24.26 22.57
C THR A 126 3.43 23.10 22.28
N GLN A 127 2.22 23.39 21.84
CA GLN A 127 1.14 22.41 21.67
C GLN A 127 0.65 22.33 20.22
N VAL A 128 -0.06 21.23 19.93
CA VAL A 128 -0.78 21.04 18.68
C VAL A 128 -2.18 20.51 18.97
N LEU A 129 -3.14 20.83 18.10
CA LEU A 129 -4.43 20.14 18.08
C LEU A 129 -4.47 19.18 16.89
N VAL A 130 -4.56 17.88 17.17
CA VAL A 130 -4.72 16.84 16.15
C VAL A 130 -6.20 16.59 15.95
N GLU A 131 -6.77 17.06 14.85
CA GLU A 131 -8.16 16.80 14.47
C GLU A 131 -8.28 15.36 13.96
N VAL A 132 -9.10 14.55 14.62
CA VAL A 132 -9.36 13.15 14.29
C VAL A 132 -10.83 12.91 14.01
N VAL A 133 -11.11 11.97 13.11
CA VAL A 133 -12.48 11.53 12.78
C VAL A 133 -12.73 10.13 13.34
N LEU A 134 -13.84 10.01 14.08
CA LEU A 134 -14.29 8.75 14.67
C LEU A 134 -15.43 8.13 13.86
N ASN A 135 -15.46 6.80 13.81
CA ASN A 135 -16.60 6.08 13.25
C ASN A 135 -17.74 5.97 14.26
N ASN A 136 -18.91 5.50 13.82
CA ASN A 136 -20.10 5.42 14.68
C ASN A 136 -19.93 4.48 15.89
N GLN A 137 -19.13 3.41 15.76
CA GLN A 137 -18.88 2.47 16.86
C GLN A 137 -17.92 3.05 17.91
N GLU A 138 -16.94 3.86 17.48
CA GLU A 138 -16.03 4.57 18.37
C GLU A 138 -16.78 5.68 19.11
N ASN A 139 -17.61 6.45 18.41
CA ASN A 139 -18.44 7.49 19.00
C ASN A 139 -19.36 6.96 20.11
N SER A 140 -19.98 5.79 19.93
CA SER A 140 -20.85 5.20 20.94
C SER A 140 -20.10 4.64 22.16
N ARG A 141 -18.76 4.56 22.11
CA ARG A 141 -17.90 4.08 23.21
C ARG A 141 -17.20 5.21 23.97
N LEU A 142 -17.38 6.46 23.55
CA LEU A 142 -16.78 7.59 24.24
C LEU A 142 -17.37 7.71 25.64
N LEU A 143 -16.49 7.83 26.64
CA LEU A 143 -16.90 8.23 27.98
C LEU A 143 -16.98 9.75 27.99
N GLU A 144 -18.19 10.29 28.08
CA GLU A 144 -18.41 11.74 28.13
C GLU A 144 -18.35 12.24 29.57
N ASN A 145 -17.56 13.28 29.81
CA ASN A 145 -17.55 14.03 31.06
C ASN A 145 -17.51 15.53 30.72
N THR A 146 -18.62 16.22 30.96
CA THR A 146 -18.85 17.62 30.56
C THR A 146 -18.63 17.84 29.06
N ASN A 147 -17.48 18.38 28.64
CA ASN A 147 -17.11 18.66 27.26
C ASN A 147 -15.88 17.87 26.79
N LEU A 148 -15.41 16.93 27.62
CA LEU A 148 -14.30 16.04 27.32
C LEU A 148 -14.82 14.62 27.07
N PHE A 149 -14.16 13.95 26.14
CA PHE A 149 -14.47 12.58 25.76
C PHE A 149 -13.21 11.74 25.96
N PHE A 150 -13.36 10.57 26.56
CA PHE A 150 -12.23 9.66 26.82
C PHE A 150 -12.37 8.40 25.98
N LEU A 151 -11.30 8.07 25.24
CA LEU A 151 -11.21 6.87 24.43
C LEU A 151 -10.03 6.01 24.90
N SER A 152 -10.31 4.83 25.45
CA SER A 152 -9.28 3.90 25.93
C SER A 152 -8.59 3.11 24.81
N GLN A 153 -9.04 3.25 23.57
CA GLN A 153 -8.56 2.49 22.42
C GLN A 153 -7.61 3.32 21.55
N PRO A 154 -6.59 2.71 20.93
CA PRO A 154 -5.77 3.35 19.92
C PRO A 154 -6.59 3.79 18.68
N LEU A 155 -6.10 4.81 17.98
CA LEU A 155 -6.61 5.31 16.71
C LEU A 155 -5.49 5.34 15.67
N PRO A 156 -5.66 4.75 14.48
CA PRO A 156 -4.64 4.82 13.43
C PRO A 156 -4.50 6.26 12.91
N VAL A 157 -3.30 6.65 12.48
CA VAL A 157 -3.06 8.03 11.98
C VAL A 157 -3.84 8.35 10.69
N SER A 158 -4.39 7.34 10.02
CA SER A 158 -5.39 7.50 8.96
C SER A 158 -6.57 8.36 9.40
N ARG A 159 -6.88 8.45 10.70
CA ARG A 159 -7.96 9.29 11.24
C ARG A 159 -7.62 10.77 11.33
N ILE A 160 -6.34 11.16 11.27
CA ILE A 160 -5.90 12.56 11.41
C ILE A 160 -6.35 13.35 10.19
N ARG A 161 -7.35 14.21 10.32
CA ARG A 161 -7.80 15.07 9.23
C ARG A 161 -6.87 16.27 9.04
N TYR A 162 -6.55 16.96 10.14
CA TYR A 162 -5.65 18.10 10.18
C TYR A 162 -4.82 18.12 11.47
N VAL A 163 -3.62 18.67 11.38
CA VAL A 163 -2.80 19.07 12.54
C VAL A 163 -2.77 20.59 12.57
N HIS A 164 -3.39 21.15 13.59
CA HIS A 164 -3.53 22.59 13.75
C HIS A 164 -2.42 23.13 14.65
N PHE A 165 -1.75 24.17 14.17
CA PHE A 165 -0.67 24.86 14.87
C PHE A 165 -1.11 26.26 15.31
N PHE A 166 -0.46 26.76 16.35
CA PHE A 166 -0.72 28.09 16.89
C PHE A 166 -0.44 29.20 15.86
N ASN A 167 0.69 29.12 15.14
CA ASN A 167 1.02 30.07 14.08
C ASN A 167 1.93 29.44 13.00
N ASN A 168 2.14 30.17 11.90
CA ASN A 168 2.97 29.71 10.78
C ASN A 168 4.44 29.48 11.16
N SER A 169 4.98 30.22 12.13
CA SER A 169 6.37 30.05 12.57
C SER A 169 6.56 28.66 13.19
N VAL A 170 5.69 28.30 14.14
CA VAL A 170 5.69 26.99 14.79
C VAL A 170 5.47 25.86 13.78
N ARG A 171 4.49 26.01 12.88
CA ARG A 171 4.21 25.05 11.80
C ARG A 171 5.44 24.80 10.93
N ASN A 172 6.07 25.86 10.43
CA ASN A 172 7.23 25.75 9.53
C ASN A 172 8.44 25.15 10.24
N SER A 173 8.69 25.54 11.50
CA SER A 173 9.76 24.96 12.31
C SER A 173 9.56 23.46 12.54
N PHE A 174 8.33 23.04 12.84
CA PHE A 174 7.98 21.63 13.01
C PHE A 174 8.18 20.83 11.72
N LEU A 175 7.68 21.34 10.58
CA LEU A 175 7.86 20.69 9.28
C LEU A 175 9.33 20.62 8.86
N ALA A 176 10.13 21.66 9.11
CA ALA A 176 11.57 21.64 8.86
C ALA A 176 12.29 20.60 9.72
N SER A 177 11.89 20.46 10.99
CA SER A 177 12.38 19.41 11.89
C SER A 177 12.03 18.01 11.35
N LEU A 178 10.75 17.75 11.03
CA LEU A 178 10.32 16.49 10.41
C LEU A 178 11.05 16.18 9.10
N ASN A 179 11.35 17.21 8.30
CA ASN A 179 12.10 17.05 7.06
C ASN A 179 13.57 16.66 7.30
N SER A 180 14.14 17.07 8.43
CA SER A 180 15.52 16.75 8.81
C SER A 180 15.67 15.33 9.40
N PHE A 181 14.63 14.79 10.03
CA PHE A 181 14.64 13.43 10.56
C PHE A 181 14.07 12.41 9.56
N PRO A 182 14.61 11.17 9.55
CA PRO A 182 14.20 10.14 8.59
C PRO A 182 12.97 9.34 9.05
N ASP A 183 12.41 9.60 10.22
CA ASP A 183 11.53 8.65 10.93
C ASP A 183 10.03 8.94 10.82
N SER A 184 9.67 10.17 10.49
CA SER A 184 8.29 10.64 10.53
C SER A 184 8.02 11.57 9.34
N TYR A 185 6.75 11.61 8.92
CA TYR A 185 6.33 12.38 7.76
C TYR A 185 4.93 12.94 7.99
N LEU A 186 4.76 14.24 7.73
CA LEU A 186 3.47 14.91 7.75
C LEU A 186 3.38 15.84 6.53
N PRO A 187 2.46 15.58 5.58
CA PRO A 187 2.28 16.47 4.44
C PRO A 187 1.80 17.85 4.88
N GLU A 188 2.31 18.90 4.25
CA GLU A 188 1.87 20.26 4.52
C GLU A 188 0.36 20.46 4.32
N SER A 189 -0.24 19.74 3.37
CA SER A 189 -1.69 19.81 3.10
C SER A 189 -2.56 19.24 4.23
N VAL A 190 -1.96 18.53 5.18
CA VAL A 190 -2.62 18.00 6.39
C VAL A 190 -2.38 18.93 7.59
N THR A 191 -1.75 20.10 7.37
CA THR A 191 -1.49 21.09 8.43
C THR A 191 -2.27 22.36 8.22
N SER A 192 -2.64 23.02 9.31
CA SER A 192 -3.43 24.25 9.31
C SER A 192 -3.01 25.16 10.46
N ILE A 193 -3.35 26.45 10.35
CA ILE A 193 -3.21 27.42 11.44
C ILE A 193 -4.59 27.68 12.02
N ILE A 194 -4.68 27.73 13.33
CA ILE A 194 -5.92 28.11 14.02
C ILE A 194 -6.13 29.61 13.80
N SER A 195 -7.15 29.97 13.03
CA SER A 195 -7.46 31.36 12.69
C SER A 195 -8.17 32.13 13.81
N ASP A 196 -8.95 31.41 14.62
CA ASP A 196 -9.81 32.00 15.65
C ASP A 196 -9.41 31.50 17.04
N LYS A 197 -9.59 32.33 18.07
CA LYS A 197 -9.51 31.81 19.45
C LYS A 197 -10.54 30.71 19.60
N LEU A 198 -10.09 29.45 19.62
CA LEU A 198 -10.93 28.35 20.06
C LEU A 198 -11.32 28.63 21.50
N ASP A 199 -12.61 28.48 21.81
CA ASP A 199 -13.05 28.43 23.18
C ASP A 199 -12.20 27.40 23.95
N SER A 200 -11.79 27.72 25.17
CA SER A 200 -11.03 26.79 26.00
C SER A 200 -11.94 26.14 27.04
N ILE A 201 -11.78 24.83 27.21
CA ILE A 201 -12.40 24.07 28.29
C ILE A 201 -11.35 23.92 29.39
N SER A 202 -11.71 24.28 30.63
CA SER A 202 -10.84 24.02 31.78
C SER A 202 -10.91 22.55 32.18
N LEU A 203 -9.76 21.96 32.52
CA LEU A 203 -9.62 20.57 32.99
C LEU A 203 -10.09 20.33 34.44
N LEU A 204 -10.66 21.35 35.11
CA LEU A 204 -11.08 21.26 36.51
C LEU A 204 -12.22 20.23 36.69
N ASP A 205 -12.10 19.40 37.73
CA ASP A 205 -13.10 18.44 38.23
C ASP A 205 -13.45 17.23 37.34
N VAL A 206 -12.52 16.75 36.50
CA VAL A 206 -12.71 15.48 35.80
C VAL A 206 -12.52 14.30 36.76
N GLN A 207 -13.61 13.65 37.14
CA GLN A 207 -13.56 12.37 37.85
C GLN A 207 -13.06 11.24 36.93
N TYR A 208 -12.17 10.41 37.47
CA TYR A 208 -11.53 9.29 36.77
C TYR A 208 -12.55 8.24 36.30
N GLY A 209 -12.40 7.78 35.06
CA GLY A 209 -13.00 6.52 34.61
C GLY A 209 -12.25 5.31 35.20
N ASN A 210 -12.90 4.14 35.17
CA ASN A 210 -12.29 2.87 35.61
C ASN A 210 -10.94 2.63 34.91
N GLU A 211 -9.92 2.18 35.67
CA GLU A 211 -8.64 1.78 35.10
C GLU A 211 -8.82 0.75 33.98
N VAL A 212 -8.03 0.90 32.91
CA VAL A 212 -7.99 -0.09 31.83
C VAL A 212 -7.34 -1.35 32.40
N SER A 213 -7.98 -2.50 32.25
CA SER A 213 -7.47 -3.74 32.84
C SER A 213 -6.12 -4.12 32.22
N GLU A 214 -5.23 -4.74 33.00
CA GLU A 214 -3.94 -5.24 32.49
C GLU A 214 -4.11 -6.18 31.30
N ARG A 215 -5.19 -6.98 31.32
CA ARG A 215 -5.56 -7.87 30.21
C ARG A 215 -5.84 -7.11 28.93
N ASP A 216 -6.56 -5.99 29.00
CA ASP A 216 -6.84 -5.15 27.84
C ASP A 216 -5.56 -4.48 27.32
N ILE A 217 -4.67 -4.06 28.22
CA ILE A 217 -3.35 -3.50 27.87
C ILE A 217 -2.53 -4.51 27.08
N GLU A 218 -2.42 -5.74 27.56
CA GLU A 218 -1.64 -6.78 26.88
C GLU A 218 -2.25 -7.16 25.52
N GLN A 219 -3.59 -7.24 25.45
CA GLN A 219 -4.29 -7.47 24.19
C GLN A 219 -3.99 -6.37 23.16
N TRP A 220 -4.06 -5.09 23.56
CA TRP A 220 -3.77 -3.98 22.66
C TRP A 220 -2.31 -3.92 22.27
N LYS A 221 -1.36 -4.21 23.16
CA LYS A 221 0.06 -4.33 22.81
C LYS A 221 0.29 -5.40 21.74
N GLY A 222 -0.38 -6.56 21.86
CA GLY A 222 -0.36 -7.59 20.82
C GLY A 222 -0.93 -7.13 19.48
N VAL A 223 -2.03 -6.37 19.48
CA VAL A 223 -2.62 -5.78 18.26
C VAL A 223 -1.67 -4.75 17.63
N LEU A 224 -1.11 -3.85 18.42
CA LEU A 224 -0.19 -2.81 17.96
C LEU A 224 1.11 -3.40 17.39
N LEU A 225 1.63 -4.46 18.00
CA LEU A 225 2.79 -5.18 17.48
C LEU A 225 2.52 -5.81 16.11
N LYS A 226 1.35 -6.46 15.94
CA LYS A 226 0.96 -7.02 14.64
C LYS A 226 0.74 -5.93 13.60
N PHE A 227 0.10 -4.82 13.99
CA PHE A 227 -0.11 -3.65 13.15
C PHE A 227 1.22 -3.08 12.65
N ASP A 228 2.18 -2.84 13.54
CA ASP A 228 3.53 -2.34 13.21
C ASP A 228 4.21 -3.22 12.15
N LYS A 229 4.20 -4.54 12.35
CA LYS A 229 4.81 -5.51 11.43
C LYS A 229 4.12 -5.51 10.07
N ILE A 230 2.81 -5.70 10.04
CA ILE A 230 2.07 -5.84 8.77
C ILE A 230 2.11 -4.52 7.99
N LEU A 231 1.96 -3.37 8.67
CA LEU A 231 2.08 -2.07 8.02
C LEU A 231 3.50 -1.84 7.46
N GLY A 232 4.53 -2.32 8.18
CA GLY A 232 5.91 -2.31 7.69
C GLY A 232 6.10 -3.14 6.43
N SER A 233 5.52 -4.34 6.36
CA SER A 233 5.51 -5.20 5.16
C SER A 233 4.89 -4.48 3.96
N ILE A 234 3.72 -3.85 4.14
CA ILE A 234 3.02 -3.14 3.06
C ILE A 234 3.79 -1.88 2.64
N ALA A 235 4.36 -1.13 3.59
CA ALA A 235 5.19 0.04 3.30
C ALA A 235 6.41 -0.31 2.44
N PHE A 236 7.07 -1.45 2.70
CA PHE A 236 8.21 -1.90 1.87
C PHE A 236 7.79 -2.33 0.46
N LEU A 237 6.58 -2.87 0.30
CA LEU A 237 6.01 -3.21 -1.00
C LEU A 237 5.56 -1.97 -1.79
N LYS A 238 5.21 -0.88 -1.10
CA LYS A 238 4.64 0.34 -1.71
C LYS A 238 5.45 0.89 -2.87
N ASN A 239 6.78 0.79 -2.82
CA ASN A 239 7.69 1.28 -3.85
C ASN A 239 8.66 0.20 -4.35
N ALA A 240 8.35 -1.09 -4.12
CA ALA A 240 9.24 -2.18 -4.52
C ALA A 240 9.41 -2.27 -6.04
N SER A 241 8.38 -1.92 -6.82
CA SER A 241 8.48 -1.84 -8.28
C SER A 241 9.46 -0.78 -8.76
N LEU A 242 9.62 0.34 -8.03
CA LEU A 242 10.54 1.41 -8.41
C LEU A 242 12.01 0.98 -8.34
N LEU A 243 12.34 0.06 -7.42
CA LEU A 243 13.69 -0.51 -7.31
C LEU A 243 14.09 -1.24 -8.60
N TYR A 244 13.12 -1.78 -9.33
CA TYR A 244 13.34 -2.53 -10.55
C TYR A 244 13.14 -1.71 -11.83
N SER A 245 12.80 -0.43 -11.75
CA SER A 245 12.44 0.37 -12.92
C SER A 245 13.55 0.46 -13.96
N ASN A 246 14.82 0.48 -13.54
CA ASN A 246 15.97 0.48 -14.45
C ASN A 246 16.17 -0.86 -15.18
N ILE A 247 15.68 -1.97 -14.62
CA ILE A 247 15.80 -3.32 -15.17
C ILE A 247 14.58 -3.64 -16.04
N THR A 248 13.38 -3.30 -15.56
CA THR A 248 12.13 -3.61 -16.25
C THR A 248 11.70 -2.56 -17.27
N ASN A 249 12.39 -1.41 -17.33
CA ASN A 249 11.99 -0.26 -18.13
C ASN A 249 10.52 0.12 -17.87
N GLU A 250 10.12 0.05 -16.60
CA GLU A 250 8.76 0.34 -16.16
C GLU A 250 8.80 1.11 -14.84
N PHE A 251 8.21 2.30 -14.83
CA PHE A 251 7.96 3.09 -13.65
C PHE A 251 6.59 2.72 -13.11
N ASN A 252 6.55 2.14 -11.91
CA ASN A 252 5.33 1.84 -11.19
C ASN A 252 5.62 2.01 -9.70
N GLU A 253 4.89 2.90 -9.04
CA GLU A 253 5.03 3.12 -7.61
C GLU A 253 4.66 1.82 -6.87
N TYR A 254 3.40 1.38 -6.98
CA TYR A 254 2.85 0.27 -6.20
C TYR A 254 3.11 -1.09 -6.85
N SER A 255 3.78 -1.99 -6.14
CA SER A 255 4.03 -3.34 -6.65
C SER A 255 2.75 -4.18 -6.73
N PRO A 256 2.67 -5.18 -7.62
CA PRO A 256 1.58 -6.16 -7.60
C PRO A 256 1.40 -6.81 -6.21
N GLY A 257 2.51 -7.17 -5.55
CA GLY A 257 2.49 -7.71 -4.19
C GLY A 257 1.86 -6.80 -3.15
N TYR A 258 2.00 -5.47 -3.28
CA TYR A 258 1.28 -4.51 -2.42
C TYR A 258 -0.23 -4.75 -2.46
N PHE A 259 -0.79 -4.91 -3.66
CA PHE A 259 -2.23 -5.13 -3.84
C PHE A 259 -2.66 -6.54 -3.42
N ASP A 260 -1.83 -7.55 -3.63
CA ASP A 260 -2.12 -8.90 -3.18
C ASP A 260 -2.24 -8.95 -1.65
N VAL A 261 -1.29 -8.36 -0.91
CA VAL A 261 -1.36 -8.26 0.56
C VAL A 261 -2.57 -7.46 1.00
N LEU A 262 -2.83 -6.30 0.39
CA LEU A 262 -3.99 -5.49 0.76
C LEU A 262 -5.32 -6.22 0.49
N SER A 263 -5.41 -7.01 -0.58
CA SER A 263 -6.60 -7.81 -0.91
C SER A 263 -6.87 -8.97 0.06
N LEU A 264 -5.82 -9.49 0.71
CA LEU A 264 -5.95 -10.48 1.80
C LEU A 264 -6.50 -9.85 3.08
N ILE A 265 -6.25 -8.55 3.27
CA ILE A 265 -6.67 -7.78 4.43
C ILE A 265 -8.08 -7.20 4.23
N ASN A 266 -8.36 -6.61 3.07
CA ASN A 266 -9.62 -5.93 2.77
C ASN A 266 -10.03 -6.15 1.30
N THR A 267 -11.22 -6.70 1.07
CA THR A 267 -11.71 -7.08 -0.27
C THR A 267 -12.41 -5.96 -1.02
N TYR A 268 -12.64 -4.81 -0.40
CA TYR A 268 -13.57 -3.79 -0.89
C TYR A 268 -13.39 -3.44 -2.39
N GLU A 269 -12.16 -3.34 -2.90
CA GLU A 269 -11.90 -3.00 -4.31
C GLU A 269 -11.07 -4.05 -5.07
N SER A 270 -10.77 -5.20 -4.47
CA SER A 270 -9.86 -6.16 -5.10
C SER A 270 -10.23 -7.61 -4.84
N GLU A 271 -10.90 -8.21 -5.81
CA GLU A 271 -10.76 -9.64 -6.08
C GLU A 271 -9.50 -9.84 -6.94
N SER A 272 -8.33 -9.91 -6.30
CA SER A 272 -7.15 -10.45 -7.00
C SER A 272 -7.49 -11.90 -7.40
N LYS A 273 -7.60 -12.17 -8.71
CA LYS A 273 -7.95 -13.51 -9.23
C LYS A 273 -6.89 -14.57 -8.91
N LYS A 274 -5.69 -14.16 -8.51
CA LYS A 274 -4.57 -15.06 -8.20
C LYS A 274 -3.68 -14.42 -7.13
N ILE A 275 -4.07 -14.56 -5.87
CA ILE A 275 -3.23 -14.15 -4.74
C ILE A 275 -2.08 -15.15 -4.62
N ASN A 276 -0.85 -14.64 -4.57
CA ASN A 276 0.30 -15.50 -4.29
C ASN A 276 0.26 -16.04 -2.85
N VAL A 277 0.42 -17.36 -2.70
CA VAL A 277 0.34 -18.06 -1.42
C VAL A 277 1.38 -17.57 -0.41
N PHE A 278 2.56 -17.10 -0.84
CA PHE A 278 3.58 -16.58 0.08
C PHE A 278 3.10 -15.36 0.86
N PHE A 279 2.34 -14.44 0.24
CA PHE A 279 1.76 -13.29 0.95
C PHE A 279 0.70 -13.73 1.97
N LYS A 280 -0.06 -14.78 1.67
CA LYS A 280 -0.99 -15.38 2.62
C LYS A 280 -0.25 -15.91 3.85
N TRP A 281 0.85 -16.64 3.64
CA TRP A 281 1.66 -17.19 4.73
C TRP A 281 2.34 -16.13 5.61
N ILE A 282 2.66 -14.96 5.06
CA ILE A 282 3.15 -13.82 5.84
C ILE A 282 2.12 -13.38 6.89
N LEU A 283 0.84 -13.32 6.51
CA LEU A 283 -0.24 -12.90 7.41
C LEU A 283 -0.77 -14.03 8.31
N PHE A 284 -0.69 -15.27 7.84
CA PHE A 284 -1.26 -16.46 8.48
C PHE A 284 -0.22 -17.58 8.61
N PRO A 285 0.82 -17.42 9.46
CA PRO A 285 1.88 -18.42 9.61
C PRO A 285 1.38 -19.78 10.10
N SER A 286 0.26 -19.81 10.85
CA SER A 286 -0.38 -21.03 11.32
C SER A 286 -0.94 -21.90 10.19
N GLU A 287 -1.22 -21.32 9.02
CA GLU A 287 -1.72 -22.03 7.84
C GLU A 287 -0.60 -22.65 6.98
N ILE A 288 0.66 -22.52 7.39
CA ILE A 288 1.78 -23.14 6.69
C ILE A 288 1.86 -24.62 7.06
N GLU A 289 1.42 -25.48 6.13
CA GLU A 289 1.59 -26.93 6.21
C GLU A 289 3.04 -27.32 5.94
N VAL A 290 3.77 -27.70 7.01
CA VAL A 290 5.20 -28.03 6.96
C VAL A 290 5.51 -29.50 6.64
N GLU A 291 4.51 -30.38 6.70
CA GLU A 291 4.73 -31.82 6.53
C GLU A 291 5.35 -32.15 5.17
N GLY A 292 6.55 -32.74 5.21
CA GLY A 292 7.29 -33.16 4.02
C GLY A 292 7.85 -32.03 3.15
N ASN A 293 7.79 -30.75 3.60
CA ASN A 293 8.31 -29.62 2.82
C ASN A 293 9.22 -28.72 3.65
N ILE A 294 10.53 -28.91 3.47
CA ILE A 294 11.55 -28.19 4.24
C ILE A 294 11.57 -26.68 3.98
N ASN A 295 11.27 -26.25 2.75
CA ASN A 295 11.19 -24.82 2.42
C ASN A 295 10.05 -24.15 3.18
N ARG A 296 8.90 -24.82 3.33
CA ARG A 296 7.79 -24.33 4.15
C ARG A 296 8.15 -24.29 5.63
N PHE A 297 8.90 -25.28 6.13
CA PHE A 297 9.39 -25.30 7.52
C PHE A 297 10.33 -24.11 7.81
N ILE A 298 11.31 -23.86 6.94
CA ILE A 298 12.22 -22.70 7.04
C ILE A 298 11.41 -21.40 7.02
N PHE A 299 10.49 -21.27 6.06
CA PHE A 299 9.67 -20.07 5.94
C PHE A 299 8.80 -19.82 7.18
N LYS A 300 8.13 -20.86 7.69
CA LYS A 300 7.33 -20.78 8.92
C LYS A 300 8.18 -20.33 10.11
N SER A 301 9.35 -20.94 10.29
CA SER A 301 10.29 -20.61 11.38
C SER A 301 10.72 -19.13 11.32
N ILE A 302 10.96 -18.61 10.12
CA ILE A 302 11.26 -17.19 9.90
C ILE A 302 10.08 -16.31 10.32
N ILE A 303 8.87 -16.57 9.79
CA ILE A 303 7.71 -15.71 10.08
C ILE A 303 7.33 -15.75 11.56
N GLU A 304 7.33 -16.93 12.18
CA GLU A 304 7.08 -17.08 13.62
C GLU A 304 8.14 -16.35 14.46
N GLY A 305 9.42 -16.47 14.09
CA GLY A 305 10.50 -15.71 14.72
C GLY A 305 10.30 -14.19 14.61
N ILE A 306 9.86 -13.70 13.44
CA ILE A 306 9.55 -12.28 13.26
C ILE A 306 8.42 -11.84 14.21
N TYR A 307 7.30 -12.58 14.28
CA TYR A 307 6.19 -12.24 15.18
C TYR A 307 6.58 -12.34 16.66
N ALA A 308 7.49 -13.25 17.01
CA ALA A 308 8.10 -13.37 18.33
C ALA A 308 9.18 -12.31 18.63
N ASN A 309 9.39 -11.33 17.74
CA ASN A 309 10.39 -10.28 17.84
C ASN A 309 11.87 -10.76 17.90
N PHE A 310 12.18 -11.97 17.43
CA PHE A 310 13.55 -12.46 17.36
C PHE A 310 14.48 -11.55 16.53
N VAL A 311 15.76 -11.60 16.89
CA VAL A 311 16.87 -11.05 16.10
C VAL A 311 17.49 -12.22 15.36
N PHE A 312 17.58 -12.12 14.03
CA PHE A 312 18.19 -13.17 13.22
C PHE A 312 19.70 -12.94 13.14
N ASP A 313 20.46 -13.91 13.63
CA ASP A 313 21.91 -13.95 13.48
C ASP A 313 22.35 -15.19 12.70
N ILE A 314 23.64 -15.24 12.37
CA ILE A 314 24.22 -16.34 11.61
C ILE A 314 24.21 -17.66 12.39
N ASP A 315 24.26 -17.63 13.72
CA ASP A 315 24.31 -18.83 14.56
C ASP A 315 22.95 -19.53 14.55
N TRP A 316 21.88 -18.75 14.70
CA TRP A 316 20.51 -19.23 14.55
C TRP A 316 20.26 -19.79 13.16
N ALA A 317 20.72 -19.10 12.11
CA ALA A 317 20.54 -19.56 10.74
C ALA A 317 21.25 -20.89 10.46
N VAL A 318 22.49 -21.06 10.95
CA VAL A 318 23.22 -22.33 10.85
C VAL A 318 22.46 -23.43 11.60
N ALA A 319 21.99 -23.18 12.82
CA ALA A 319 21.24 -24.15 13.61
C ALA A 319 19.95 -24.60 12.91
N LEU A 320 19.19 -23.66 12.33
CA LEU A 320 17.98 -23.96 11.58
C LEU A 320 18.28 -24.84 10.35
N ILE A 321 19.32 -24.53 9.58
CA ILE A 321 19.69 -25.33 8.41
C ILE A 321 20.17 -26.72 8.82
N ASP A 322 20.95 -26.84 9.90
CA ASP A 322 21.40 -28.13 10.43
C ASP A 322 20.23 -29.00 10.92
N GLU A 323 19.22 -28.39 11.55
CA GLU A 323 17.97 -29.07 11.88
C GLU A 323 17.25 -29.55 10.62
N CYS A 324 17.20 -28.71 9.59
CA CYS A 324 16.57 -29.07 8.32
C CYS A 324 17.25 -30.26 7.64
N VAL A 325 18.58 -30.35 7.69
CA VAL A 325 19.35 -31.50 7.18
C VAL A 325 18.95 -32.79 7.90
N LYS A 326 18.67 -32.74 9.20
CA LYS A 326 18.26 -33.91 10.00
C LYS A 326 16.84 -34.36 9.68
N LEU A 327 15.93 -33.41 9.44
CA LEU A 327 14.52 -33.68 9.14
C LEU A 327 14.29 -34.17 7.71
N GLU A 328 15.14 -33.77 6.75
CA GLU A 328 14.98 -34.14 5.34
C GLU A 328 15.24 -35.63 5.10
N LYS A 329 14.26 -36.31 4.50
CA LYS A 329 14.25 -37.76 4.29
C LYS A 329 14.89 -38.14 2.95
N THR A 330 14.80 -37.27 1.95
CA THR A 330 15.32 -37.53 0.60
C THR A 330 16.81 -37.21 0.53
N ILE A 331 17.61 -38.13 -0.05
CA ILE A 331 19.08 -37.99 -0.12
C ILE A 331 19.45 -36.75 -0.92
N GLU A 332 18.81 -36.52 -2.06
CA GLU A 332 19.08 -35.39 -2.96
C GLU A 332 18.91 -34.03 -2.27
N LYS A 333 17.75 -33.78 -1.65
CA LYS A 333 17.50 -32.52 -0.92
C LYS A 333 18.37 -32.41 0.33
N ARG A 334 18.65 -33.52 1.02
CA ARG A 334 19.55 -33.53 2.17
C ARG A 334 20.96 -33.09 1.76
N ASP A 335 21.45 -33.53 0.61
CA ASP A 335 22.77 -33.14 0.10
C ASP A 335 22.78 -31.69 -0.40
N GLU A 336 21.68 -31.18 -0.96
CA GLU A 336 21.52 -29.74 -1.24
C GLU A 336 21.55 -28.91 0.05
N LEU A 337 20.80 -29.30 1.08
CA LEU A 337 20.81 -28.63 2.39
C LEU A 337 22.19 -28.68 3.06
N LYS A 338 22.93 -29.78 2.95
CA LYS A 338 24.32 -29.84 3.43
C LYS A 338 25.23 -28.85 2.71
N LYS A 339 25.07 -28.67 1.40
CA LYS A 339 25.81 -27.64 0.64
C LYS A 339 25.47 -26.25 1.15
N ILE A 340 24.18 -25.97 1.41
CA ILE A 340 23.74 -24.71 2.03
C ILE A 340 24.36 -24.53 3.42
N ALA A 341 24.34 -25.56 4.26
CA ALA A 341 24.95 -25.53 5.60
C ALA A 341 26.45 -25.19 5.54
N ILE A 342 27.18 -25.76 4.57
CA ILE A 342 28.60 -25.46 4.33
C ILE A 342 28.78 -23.98 3.97
N LEU A 343 27.95 -23.44 3.06
CA LEU A 343 28.01 -22.03 2.66
C LEU A 343 27.73 -21.09 3.85
N PHE A 344 26.73 -21.37 4.68
CA PHE A 344 26.47 -20.58 5.89
C PHE A 344 27.64 -20.65 6.88
N ASN A 345 28.25 -21.82 7.07
CA ASN A 345 29.45 -21.96 7.90
C ASN A 345 30.67 -21.22 7.33
N GLN A 346 30.83 -21.18 6.00
CA GLN A 346 31.86 -20.37 5.36
C GLN A 346 31.62 -18.87 5.56
N TYR A 347 30.36 -18.43 5.43
CA TYR A 347 29.99 -17.04 5.68
C TYR A 347 30.21 -16.64 7.16
N LYS A 348 29.83 -17.52 8.10
CA LYS A 348 30.11 -17.36 9.54
C LYS A 348 31.61 -17.19 9.83
N LYS A 349 32.46 -17.92 9.10
CA LYS A 349 33.92 -17.84 9.19
C LYS A 349 34.53 -16.71 8.35
N PHE A 350 33.71 -15.84 7.76
CA PHE A 350 34.13 -14.77 6.85
C PHE A 350 34.95 -15.25 5.64
N SER A 351 34.79 -16.52 5.24
CA SER A 351 35.49 -17.12 4.10
C SER A 351 34.83 -16.79 2.76
N ILE A 352 33.58 -16.33 2.78
CA ILE A 352 32.85 -15.80 1.62
C ILE A 352 32.11 -14.54 2.05
N ASP A 353 31.93 -13.59 1.14
CA ASP A 353 31.10 -12.41 1.39
C ASP A 353 29.61 -12.70 1.12
N TYR A 354 28.75 -11.79 1.56
CA TYR A 354 27.30 -11.98 1.43
C TYR A 354 26.83 -11.96 -0.04
N LYS A 355 27.51 -11.22 -0.92
CA LYS A 355 27.16 -11.14 -2.35
C LYS A 355 27.43 -12.46 -3.04
N SER A 356 28.56 -13.09 -2.74
CA SER A 356 28.94 -14.42 -3.21
C SER A 356 27.99 -15.49 -2.67
N LEU A 357 27.55 -15.36 -1.42
CA LEU A 357 26.54 -16.25 -0.84
C LEU A 357 25.21 -16.14 -1.60
N ILE A 358 24.69 -14.93 -1.83
CA ILE A 358 23.43 -14.72 -2.57
C ILE A 358 23.55 -15.10 -4.04
N ALA A 359 24.72 -14.92 -4.68
CA ALA A 359 24.94 -15.31 -6.06
C ALA A 359 24.97 -16.85 -6.27
N ASN A 360 25.07 -17.62 -5.18
CA ASN A 360 25.13 -19.08 -5.26
C ASN A 360 23.77 -19.66 -5.68
N LYS A 361 23.77 -20.51 -6.72
CA LYS A 361 22.56 -21.14 -7.27
C LYS A 361 21.76 -21.95 -6.23
N ALA A 362 22.42 -22.59 -5.26
CA ALA A 362 21.73 -23.36 -4.21
C ALA A 362 21.01 -22.46 -3.18
N ILE A 363 21.45 -21.20 -3.04
CA ILE A 363 20.75 -20.22 -2.21
C ILE A 363 19.55 -19.66 -3.01
N GLN A 364 19.77 -19.29 -4.28
CA GLN A 364 18.73 -18.73 -5.14
C GLN A 364 17.61 -19.70 -5.49
N SER A 365 17.89 -21.02 -5.50
CA SER A 365 16.87 -22.05 -5.73
C SER A 365 15.82 -22.12 -4.61
N SER A 366 16.11 -21.58 -3.42
CA SER A 366 15.20 -21.56 -2.29
C SER A 366 14.95 -20.14 -1.79
N LEU A 367 13.76 -19.61 -2.10
CA LEU A 367 13.33 -18.29 -1.63
C LEU A 367 13.41 -18.14 -0.09
N PRO A 368 12.96 -19.11 0.75
CA PRO A 368 13.11 -19.02 2.20
C PRO A 368 14.56 -18.92 2.67
N VAL A 369 15.48 -19.66 2.03
CA VAL A 369 16.91 -19.58 2.35
C VAL A 369 17.49 -18.23 1.90
N THR A 370 17.09 -17.72 0.74
CA THR A 370 17.48 -16.38 0.30
C THR A 370 17.00 -15.32 1.29
N ILE A 371 15.73 -15.37 1.74
CA ILE A 371 15.18 -14.48 2.77
C ILE A 371 16.01 -14.55 4.06
N LEU A 372 16.39 -15.76 4.49
CA LEU A 372 17.23 -15.96 5.65
C LEU A 372 18.58 -15.23 5.51
N VAL A 373 19.22 -15.31 4.35
CA VAL A 373 20.48 -14.58 4.07
C VAL A 373 20.30 -13.07 4.19
N PHE A 374 19.17 -12.52 3.72
CA PHE A 374 18.89 -11.09 3.90
C PHE A 374 18.65 -10.72 5.35
N LEU A 375 17.90 -11.53 6.10
CA LEU A 375 17.59 -11.27 7.51
C LEU A 375 18.85 -11.28 8.39
N ILE A 376 19.80 -12.18 8.14
CA ILE A 376 21.07 -12.19 8.88
C ILE A 376 21.98 -11.03 8.49
N LYS A 377 21.96 -10.61 7.22
CA LYS A 377 22.84 -9.54 6.71
C LYS A 377 22.34 -8.16 7.13
N PHE A 378 21.03 -7.97 7.11
CA PHE A 378 20.36 -6.71 7.42
C PHE A 378 19.50 -6.87 8.68
N SER A 379 20.10 -7.42 9.73
CA SER A 379 19.38 -7.78 10.96
C SER A 379 19.11 -6.58 11.87
N ASN A 380 19.76 -5.42 11.65
CA ASN A 380 19.67 -4.31 12.59
C ASN A 380 18.33 -3.57 12.45
N LYS A 381 17.47 -3.68 13.47
CA LYS A 381 16.17 -3.01 13.54
C LYS A 381 16.25 -1.52 13.93
N SER A 382 17.39 -1.04 14.45
CA SER A 382 17.51 0.34 14.93
C SER A 382 17.20 1.37 13.83
N LEU A 383 16.40 2.37 14.19
CA LEU A 383 15.90 3.41 13.27
C LEU A 383 17.05 4.16 12.56
N GLY A 384 18.14 4.44 13.27
CA GLY A 384 19.31 5.15 12.73
C GLY A 384 20.26 4.29 11.88
N HIS A 385 20.01 2.99 11.75
CA HIS A 385 20.92 2.10 11.03
C HIS A 385 20.63 2.07 9.53
N THR A 386 21.68 2.03 8.73
CA THR A 386 21.62 2.13 7.26
C THR A 386 21.11 0.87 6.56
N ASP A 387 20.84 -0.22 7.28
CA ASP A 387 20.44 -1.52 6.70
C ASP A 387 19.22 -1.43 5.78
N LYS A 388 18.22 -0.62 6.17
CA LYS A 388 17.00 -0.40 5.38
C LYS A 388 17.32 0.25 4.04
N GLN A 389 18.28 1.18 4.01
CA GLN A 389 18.74 1.80 2.77
C GLN A 389 19.64 0.85 1.97
N ALA A 390 20.56 0.16 2.65
CA ALA A 390 21.52 -0.74 2.02
C ALA A 390 20.84 -1.89 1.29
N VAL A 391 19.80 -2.50 1.88
CA VAL A 391 19.05 -3.58 1.24
C VAL A 391 18.28 -3.08 0.01
N ARG A 392 17.78 -1.85 0.03
CA ARG A 392 17.07 -1.25 -1.10
C ARG A 392 18.03 -0.88 -2.23
N ASN A 393 19.21 -0.35 -1.89
CA ASN A 393 20.29 -0.12 -2.84
C ASN A 393 20.78 -1.41 -3.52
N TYR A 394 20.71 -2.55 -2.83
CA TYR A 394 21.01 -3.84 -3.45
C TYR A 394 20.02 -4.16 -4.57
N PHE A 395 18.71 -4.00 -4.32
CA PHE A 395 17.67 -4.31 -5.30
C PHE A 395 17.63 -3.35 -6.49
N SER A 396 18.04 -2.09 -6.29
CA SER A 396 18.16 -1.10 -7.37
C SER A 396 19.45 -1.21 -8.19
N GLY A 397 20.39 -2.05 -7.74
CA GLY A 397 21.63 -2.34 -8.45
C GLY A 397 21.40 -3.12 -9.75
N VAL A 398 22.21 -2.82 -10.76
CA VAL A 398 22.09 -3.43 -12.10
C VAL A 398 22.61 -4.87 -12.15
N ASP A 399 23.48 -5.22 -11.21
CA ASP A 399 24.02 -6.58 -11.05
C ASP A 399 23.11 -7.46 -10.17
N ASN A 400 21.88 -7.02 -9.89
CA ASN A 400 20.95 -7.77 -9.06
C ASN A 400 20.42 -9.00 -9.82
N SER A 401 20.82 -10.18 -9.36
CA SER A 401 20.40 -11.47 -9.93
C SER A 401 19.04 -11.96 -9.40
N ILE A 402 18.41 -11.25 -8.46
CA ILE A 402 17.14 -11.67 -7.86
C ILE A 402 15.98 -11.20 -8.74
N GLU A 403 15.16 -12.17 -9.17
CA GLU A 403 13.93 -11.89 -9.91
C GLU A 403 13.00 -10.93 -9.13
N LYS A 404 12.34 -10.01 -9.85
CA LYS A 404 11.44 -9.01 -9.27
C LYS A 404 10.43 -9.59 -8.29
N VAL A 405 9.79 -10.70 -8.66
CA VAL A 405 8.79 -11.37 -7.84
C VAL A 405 9.38 -11.85 -6.50
N ASN A 406 10.58 -12.43 -6.52
CA ASN A 406 11.28 -12.87 -5.32
C ASN A 406 11.71 -11.70 -4.44
N ALA A 407 12.12 -10.58 -5.04
CA ALA A 407 12.46 -9.39 -4.30
C ALA A 407 11.25 -8.75 -3.61
N GLU A 408 10.07 -8.76 -4.22
CA GLU A 408 8.85 -8.33 -3.54
C GLU A 408 8.59 -9.16 -2.27
N PHE A 409 8.79 -10.48 -2.30
CA PHE A 409 8.69 -11.32 -1.10
C PHE A 409 9.74 -11.00 -0.05
N ILE A 410 11.00 -10.85 -0.46
CA ILE A 410 12.09 -10.52 0.46
C ILE A 410 11.83 -9.17 1.12
N LEU A 411 11.41 -8.17 0.35
CA LEU A 411 11.08 -6.84 0.86
C LEU A 411 9.87 -6.86 1.79
N ALA A 412 8.83 -7.65 1.48
CA ALA A 412 7.69 -7.84 2.38
C ALA A 412 8.12 -8.42 3.73
N VAL A 413 8.93 -9.49 3.72
CA VAL A 413 9.42 -10.12 4.96
C VAL A 413 10.36 -9.20 5.73
N LEU A 414 11.23 -8.43 5.06
CA LEU A 414 12.07 -7.43 5.72
C LEU A 414 11.26 -6.29 6.32
N GLY A 415 10.23 -5.80 5.61
CA GLY A 415 9.30 -4.81 6.13
C GLY A 415 8.55 -5.33 7.37
N LEU A 416 8.13 -6.60 7.35
CA LEU A 416 7.55 -7.30 8.50
C LEU A 416 8.53 -7.38 9.68
N TYR A 417 9.81 -7.67 9.40
CA TYR A 417 10.86 -7.81 10.39
C TYR A 417 11.21 -6.49 11.08
N TYR A 418 11.37 -5.41 10.30
CA TYR A 418 11.68 -4.09 10.83
C TYR A 418 10.49 -3.47 11.55
N GLY A 419 9.28 -3.66 11.04
CA GLY A 419 8.08 -2.96 11.49
C GLY A 419 8.06 -1.50 11.01
N TYR A 420 6.87 -0.95 10.83
CA TYR A 420 6.62 0.40 10.32
C TYR A 420 7.34 1.49 11.14
N ARG A 421 7.38 1.34 12.47
CA ARG A 421 8.00 2.29 13.39
C ARG A 421 9.49 2.51 13.12
N ASN A 422 10.18 1.49 12.62
CA ASN A 422 11.61 1.51 12.37
C ASN A 422 11.99 1.79 10.90
N LEU A 423 11.00 2.05 10.05
CA LEU A 423 11.26 2.37 8.65
C LEU A 423 11.68 3.83 8.48
N VAL A 424 12.52 4.08 7.48
CA VAL A 424 12.83 5.41 6.99
C VAL A 424 11.64 5.97 6.18
N LYS A 425 11.48 7.29 6.15
CA LYS A 425 10.34 7.96 5.49
C LYS A 425 10.45 7.88 3.97
N THR A 426 11.65 8.06 3.44
CA THR A 426 11.96 8.15 2.00
C THR A 426 13.11 7.24 1.66
N ASP A 427 13.08 6.75 0.43
CA ASP A 427 14.17 6.03 -0.20
C ASP A 427 15.07 7.01 -0.98
N VAL A 428 16.29 6.58 -1.32
CA VAL A 428 17.15 7.28 -2.27
C VAL A 428 17.26 6.43 -3.52
N LEU A 429 16.45 6.74 -4.53
CA LEU A 429 16.37 5.97 -5.76
C LEU A 429 17.20 6.61 -6.87
N ASN A 430 18.12 5.83 -7.45
CA ASN A 430 18.93 6.27 -8.58
C ASN A 430 18.34 5.72 -9.88
N PHE A 431 17.57 6.56 -10.59
CA PHE A 431 17.05 6.23 -11.91
C PHE A 431 18.09 6.57 -12.99
N ARG A 432 18.34 5.63 -13.91
CA ARG A 432 19.18 5.87 -15.11
C ARG A 432 18.46 6.71 -16.15
N ASN A 433 17.14 6.55 -16.21
CA ASN A 433 16.25 7.23 -17.14
C ASN A 433 15.84 8.60 -16.55
N GLU A 434 16.06 9.70 -17.28
CA GLU A 434 15.80 11.06 -16.78
C GLU A 434 14.29 11.35 -16.63
N PHE A 435 13.44 10.78 -17.49
CA PHE A 435 11.99 10.82 -17.28
C PHE A 435 11.60 10.18 -15.94
N TYR A 436 12.09 8.98 -15.62
CA TYR A 436 11.80 8.32 -14.33
C TYR A 436 12.36 9.10 -13.14
N LYS A 437 13.55 9.69 -13.28
CA LYS A 437 14.14 10.58 -12.27
C LYS A 437 13.28 11.81 -12.00
N SER A 438 12.64 12.37 -13.03
CA SER A 438 11.72 13.50 -12.88
C SER A 438 10.46 13.13 -12.10
N LEU A 439 9.96 11.89 -12.27
CA LEU A 439 8.82 11.35 -11.54
C LEU A 439 9.16 10.93 -10.11
N GLY A 440 10.37 10.40 -9.89
CA GLY A 440 10.83 9.82 -8.62
C GLY A 440 10.86 10.81 -7.45
N LYS A 441 11.21 12.08 -7.69
CA LYS A 441 11.40 13.11 -6.65
C LYS A 441 10.24 13.26 -5.66
N ASN A 442 9.01 12.96 -6.09
CA ASN A 442 7.81 13.07 -5.25
C ASN A 442 7.27 11.71 -4.76
N ARG A 443 7.87 10.59 -5.20
CA ARG A 443 7.35 9.21 -5.05
C ARG A 443 8.30 8.27 -4.32
N GLU A 444 9.38 8.79 -3.77
CA GLU A 444 10.37 8.04 -2.97
C GLU A 444 9.87 7.69 -1.56
N ASN A 445 8.65 8.08 -1.18
CA ASN A 445 8.11 7.87 0.15
C ASN A 445 7.79 6.39 0.42
N ILE A 446 8.48 5.80 1.41
CA ILE A 446 8.19 4.48 1.96
C ILE A 446 7.03 4.59 2.97
N LYS A 447 7.06 5.61 3.82
CA LYS A 447 5.95 5.87 4.75
C LYS A 447 4.72 6.41 4.03
N PHE A 448 3.57 6.12 4.61
CA PHE A 448 2.27 6.49 4.05
C PHE A 448 2.02 7.99 4.19
N GLN A 449 1.48 8.59 3.14
CA GLN A 449 1.20 10.01 3.07
C GLN A 449 -0.26 10.28 3.41
N LEU A 450 -0.51 10.98 4.51
CA LEU A 450 -1.86 11.25 5.00
C LEU A 450 -2.68 12.18 4.08
N ASN A 451 -2.10 12.80 3.07
CA ASN A 451 -2.88 13.56 2.09
C ASN A 451 -3.59 12.64 1.06
N SER A 452 -3.23 11.36 0.98
CA SER A 452 -3.84 10.41 0.06
C SER A 452 -4.87 9.51 0.75
N TYR A 453 -6.10 9.48 0.23
CA TYR A 453 -7.13 8.55 0.70
C TYR A 453 -6.65 7.09 0.63
N PHE A 454 -5.94 6.72 -0.45
CA PHE A 454 -5.44 5.36 -0.63
C PHE A 454 -4.45 4.92 0.46
N ASP A 455 -3.55 5.82 0.84
CA ASP A 455 -2.59 5.56 1.92
C ASP A 455 -3.30 5.46 3.28
N ARG A 456 -4.30 6.32 3.53
CA ARG A 456 -5.16 6.22 4.74
C ARG A 456 -5.94 4.91 4.77
N PHE A 457 -6.50 4.49 3.63
CA PHE A 457 -7.22 3.24 3.49
C PHE A 457 -6.34 2.03 3.81
N ALA A 458 -5.09 2.02 3.36
CA ALA A 458 -4.14 0.96 3.67
C ALA A 458 -3.84 0.89 5.17
N ILE A 459 -3.52 2.03 5.81
CA ILE A 459 -3.29 2.10 7.27
C ILE A 459 -4.53 1.60 8.03
N GLU A 460 -5.71 2.11 7.68
CA GLU A 460 -6.97 1.76 8.34
C GLU A 460 -7.28 0.26 8.21
N SER A 461 -7.11 -0.28 6.99
CA SER A 461 -7.36 -1.69 6.71
C SER A 461 -6.47 -2.59 7.58
N VAL A 462 -5.18 -2.28 7.71
CA VAL A 462 -4.26 -3.06 8.54
C VAL A 462 -4.64 -2.97 10.01
N PHE A 463 -4.99 -1.77 10.49
CA PHE A 463 -5.38 -1.55 11.89
C PHE A 463 -6.62 -2.34 12.25
N GLU A 464 -7.70 -2.20 11.47
CA GLU A 464 -8.96 -2.91 11.72
C GLU A 464 -8.82 -4.43 11.54
N PHE A 465 -7.97 -4.87 10.61
CA PHE A 465 -7.65 -6.29 10.44
C PHE A 465 -6.97 -6.87 11.68
N CYS A 466 -5.96 -6.19 12.22
CA CYS A 466 -5.28 -6.63 13.43
C CYS A 466 -6.22 -6.62 14.65
N LYS A 467 -7.02 -5.56 14.79
CA LYS A 467 -8.01 -5.38 15.86
C LYS A 467 -9.08 -6.48 15.85
N LYS A 468 -9.49 -6.96 14.67
CA LYS A 468 -10.46 -8.07 14.51
C LYS A 468 -9.81 -9.45 14.48
N GLY A 469 -8.58 -9.59 14.98
CA GLY A 469 -7.90 -10.89 15.06
C GLY A 469 -7.51 -11.46 13.70
N CYS A 470 -7.10 -10.60 12.77
CA CYS A 470 -6.70 -10.96 11.40
C CYS A 470 -7.85 -11.53 10.55
N ALA A 471 -9.10 -11.13 10.86
CA ALA A 471 -10.25 -11.43 10.01
C ALA A 471 -10.29 -10.52 8.78
N ARG A 472 -10.46 -11.11 7.60
CA ARG A 472 -10.58 -10.39 6.32
C ARG A 472 -11.74 -9.39 6.36
N LEU A 473 -11.49 -8.18 5.89
CA LEU A 473 -12.43 -7.07 5.88
C LEU A 473 -13.12 -6.93 4.52
N ASN A 474 -14.25 -6.24 4.51
CA ASN A 474 -14.89 -5.72 3.31
C ASN A 474 -15.50 -4.34 3.64
N ASN A 475 -14.65 -3.32 3.72
CA ASN A 475 -15.07 -1.98 4.16
C ASN A 475 -14.35 -0.90 3.35
N SER A 476 -15.10 0.10 2.89
CA SER A 476 -14.59 1.26 2.17
C SER A 476 -13.93 2.29 3.08
N PHE A 477 -14.38 2.43 4.33
CA PHE A 477 -13.99 3.51 5.24
C PHE A 477 -14.34 4.91 4.70
N ASP A 478 -15.58 5.10 4.27
CA ASP A 478 -16.09 6.38 3.70
C ASP A 478 -15.80 7.62 4.56
N PHE A 479 -15.68 7.45 5.88
CA PHE A 479 -15.35 8.55 6.80
C PHE A 479 -13.93 9.10 6.63
N LEU A 480 -13.05 8.45 5.86
CA LEU A 480 -11.68 8.90 5.56
C LEU A 480 -11.57 9.84 4.35
N VAL A 481 -12.68 10.10 3.64
CA VAL A 481 -12.68 10.94 2.44
C VAL A 481 -12.74 12.42 2.82
N PHE A 482 -11.58 13.06 3.00
CA PHE A 482 -11.51 14.42 3.56
C PHE A 482 -11.62 15.58 2.56
N SER A 483 -11.36 15.36 1.26
CA SER A 483 -11.37 16.42 0.25
C SER A 483 -12.21 16.07 -0.99
N ASP A 484 -12.98 17.03 -1.49
CA ASP A 484 -13.68 16.92 -2.78
C ASP A 484 -12.73 16.94 -3.99
N LYS A 485 -11.49 17.45 -3.83
CA LYS A 485 -10.46 17.49 -4.89
C LYS A 485 -10.08 16.10 -5.42
N ALA A 486 -10.18 15.06 -4.60
CA ALA A 486 -9.95 13.68 -5.03
C ALA A 486 -10.91 13.24 -6.16
N LYS A 487 -12.10 13.85 -6.27
CA LYS A 487 -13.02 13.60 -7.38
C LYS A 487 -12.62 14.34 -8.66
N LEU A 488 -11.99 15.51 -8.56
CA LEU A 488 -11.61 16.37 -9.69
C LEU A 488 -10.38 15.85 -10.48
N GLU A 489 -9.48 15.12 -9.84
CA GLU A 489 -8.34 14.49 -10.53
C GLU A 489 -8.77 13.31 -11.42
N MET A 490 -9.94 12.72 -11.17
CA MET A 490 -10.47 11.58 -11.96
C MET A 490 -10.94 12.00 -13.37
N ASP A 491 -11.51 13.19 -13.51
CA ASP A 491 -12.18 13.61 -14.75
C ASP A 491 -11.20 14.05 -15.86
N ASN A 492 -9.94 14.34 -15.52
CA ASN A 492 -8.95 14.89 -16.45
C ASN A 492 -7.94 13.85 -17.01
N HIS A 493 -7.96 12.60 -16.54
CA HIS A 493 -6.90 11.61 -16.83
C HIS A 493 -7.33 10.41 -17.68
N ILE A 494 -8.28 10.60 -18.60
CA ILE A 494 -8.67 9.55 -19.55
C ILE A 494 -8.17 9.90 -20.95
N LYS A 495 -6.94 9.46 -21.25
CA LYS A 495 -6.46 9.05 -22.58
C LYS A 495 -5.13 8.30 -22.42
N SER A 496 -5.07 7.07 -22.91
CA SER A 496 -3.83 6.29 -23.03
C SER A 496 -3.02 6.86 -24.20
N ASP A 497 -2.30 7.95 -23.95
CA ASP A 497 -1.49 8.60 -24.97
C ASP A 497 -0.03 8.09 -24.89
N VAL A 498 0.60 7.97 -26.05
CA VAL A 498 2.06 7.79 -26.13
C VAL A 498 2.69 9.11 -25.73
N LEU A 499 3.44 9.11 -24.63
CA LEU A 499 4.15 10.28 -24.17
C LEU A 499 5.52 10.32 -24.85
N ASN A 500 5.82 11.41 -25.55
CA ASN A 500 7.15 11.67 -26.09
C ASN A 500 7.88 12.57 -25.08
N PHE A 501 8.95 12.05 -24.48
CA PHE A 501 9.74 12.81 -23.51
C PHE A 501 11.15 13.06 -24.04
N ASN A 502 11.31 14.16 -24.78
CA ASN A 502 12.59 14.65 -25.30
C ASN A 502 13.47 13.52 -25.88
N ASN A 503 14.77 13.51 -25.55
CA ASN A 503 15.76 12.57 -26.05
C ASN A 503 15.69 11.16 -25.42
N ASP A 504 14.80 10.92 -24.45
CA ASP A 504 14.74 9.64 -23.73
C ASP A 504 13.83 8.60 -24.42
N GLY A 505 13.15 8.97 -25.50
CA GLY A 505 12.32 8.07 -26.30
C GLY A 505 10.83 8.13 -25.96
N LYS A 506 10.11 7.07 -26.37
CA LYS A 506 8.64 6.95 -26.27
C LYS A 506 8.25 6.18 -25.02
N TYR A 507 7.14 6.58 -24.40
CA TYR A 507 6.58 5.90 -23.22
C TYR A 507 5.12 5.54 -23.47
N VAL A 508 4.71 4.37 -22.97
CA VAL A 508 3.30 3.99 -22.88
C VAL A 508 2.80 4.27 -21.48
N ASP A 509 1.77 5.10 -21.38
CA ASP A 509 0.97 5.24 -20.19
C ASP A 509 0.04 4.02 -20.04
N LYS A 510 0.30 3.20 -19.02
CA LYS A 510 -0.51 2.05 -18.59
C LYS A 510 -1.20 2.28 -17.25
N SER A 511 -1.35 3.54 -16.86
CA SER A 511 -1.83 3.92 -15.55
C SER A 511 -3.21 3.37 -15.27
N VAL A 512 -3.45 3.03 -14.01
CA VAL A 512 -4.72 2.45 -13.55
C VAL A 512 -5.36 3.34 -12.51
N ILE A 513 -6.68 3.34 -12.46
CA ILE A 513 -7.41 4.00 -11.37
C ILE A 513 -7.76 2.91 -10.36
N LYS A 514 -7.35 3.10 -9.10
CA LYS A 514 -7.74 2.26 -7.97
C LYS A 514 -8.07 3.14 -6.77
N PHE A 515 -9.13 2.83 -6.02
CA PHE A 515 -9.55 3.65 -4.87
C PHE A 515 -9.71 5.14 -5.21
N ASN A 516 -10.26 5.44 -6.40
CA ASN A 516 -10.38 6.81 -6.93
C ASN A 516 -9.04 7.57 -7.02
N LYS A 517 -7.91 6.87 -7.07
CA LYS A 517 -6.57 7.43 -7.26
C LYS A 517 -6.01 6.98 -8.60
N TYR A 518 -5.53 7.92 -9.41
CA TYR A 518 -4.74 7.62 -10.59
C TYR A 518 -3.36 7.14 -10.16
N LEU A 519 -3.03 5.91 -10.53
CA LEU A 519 -1.77 5.25 -10.22
C LEU A 519 -0.94 5.16 -11.49
N PRO A 520 0.09 6.00 -11.64
CA PRO A 520 0.81 6.05 -12.88
C PRO A 520 1.69 4.83 -13.09
N ILE A 521 1.61 4.29 -14.29
CA ILE A 521 2.45 3.19 -14.76
C ILE A 521 2.99 3.61 -16.12
N TYR A 522 4.29 3.89 -16.20
CA TYR A 522 4.92 4.30 -17.46
C TYR A 522 5.93 3.25 -17.90
N LYS A 523 5.68 2.62 -19.04
CA LYS A 523 6.63 1.69 -19.65
C LYS A 523 7.44 2.41 -20.72
N HIS A 524 8.76 2.43 -20.57
CA HIS A 524 9.64 2.89 -21.63
C HIS A 524 9.57 1.89 -22.78
N LEU A 525 9.30 2.41 -23.97
CA LEU A 525 9.33 1.63 -25.19
C LEU A 525 10.76 1.64 -25.68
N ASP A 526 11.45 0.52 -25.48
CA ASP A 526 12.67 0.26 -26.23
C ASP A 526 12.31 0.36 -27.73
N PRO A 527 12.95 1.27 -28.50
CA PRO A 527 12.71 1.38 -29.94
C PRO A 527 12.83 0.03 -30.64
N PHE A 528 13.74 -0.82 -30.16
CA PHE A 528 13.94 -2.17 -30.66
C PHE A 528 12.71 -3.07 -30.43
N GLU A 529 12.25 -3.19 -29.18
CA GLU A 529 11.07 -4.00 -28.85
C GLU A 529 9.79 -3.45 -29.51
N SER A 530 9.72 -2.14 -29.73
CA SER A 530 8.62 -1.52 -30.47
C SER A 530 8.59 -1.99 -31.92
N VAL A 531 9.75 -2.04 -32.56
CA VAL A 531 9.95 -2.58 -33.90
C VAL A 531 9.62 -4.06 -33.96
N CYS A 532 10.14 -4.86 -33.02
CA CYS A 532 9.85 -6.31 -32.97
C CYS A 532 8.37 -6.59 -32.78
N SER A 533 7.70 -5.87 -31.87
CA SER A 533 6.26 -6.01 -31.63
C SER A 533 5.44 -5.63 -32.87
N LEU A 534 5.86 -4.59 -33.59
CA LEU A 534 5.22 -4.15 -34.81
C LEU A 534 5.41 -5.18 -35.94
N ILE A 535 6.62 -5.75 -36.06
CA ILE A 535 6.90 -6.83 -37.00
C ILE A 535 6.03 -8.06 -36.67
N ASP A 536 6.01 -8.46 -35.39
CA ASP A 536 5.34 -9.65 -34.91
C ASP A 536 3.82 -9.61 -35.13
N GLY A 537 3.20 -8.48 -34.79
CA GLY A 537 1.75 -8.31 -34.87
C GLY A 537 1.20 -8.00 -36.27
N PHE A 538 2.03 -7.52 -37.20
CA PHE A 538 1.56 -7.10 -38.52
C PHE A 538 1.90 -8.07 -39.66
N TYR A 539 3.10 -8.67 -39.64
CA TYR A 539 3.59 -9.47 -40.75
C TYR A 539 3.32 -10.97 -40.55
N PRO A 540 3.09 -11.73 -41.64
CA PRO A 540 3.02 -13.18 -41.60
C PRO A 540 4.37 -13.80 -41.22
N LYS A 541 4.37 -15.10 -40.87
CA LYS A 541 5.60 -15.83 -40.52
C LYS A 541 6.69 -15.75 -41.60
N ASN A 542 6.29 -15.84 -42.88
CA ASN A 542 7.18 -15.63 -44.02
C ASN A 542 6.83 -14.29 -44.67
N ILE A 543 7.73 -13.31 -44.56
CA ILE A 543 7.55 -11.99 -45.14
C ILE A 543 7.89 -12.09 -46.64
N SER A 544 6.90 -11.86 -47.51
CA SER A 544 7.09 -11.95 -48.96
C SER A 544 7.47 -10.59 -49.58
N GLN A 545 7.92 -10.62 -50.83
CA GLN A 545 8.36 -9.44 -51.61
C GLN A 545 7.29 -8.34 -51.78
N GLN A 546 6.02 -8.64 -51.49
CA GLN A 546 4.94 -7.65 -51.56
C GLN A 546 4.98 -6.59 -50.46
N TYR A 547 5.80 -6.79 -49.42
CA TYR A 547 6.00 -5.88 -48.31
C TYR A 547 7.26 -5.04 -48.55
N HIS A 548 7.21 -3.74 -48.29
CA HIS A 548 8.38 -2.86 -48.33
C HIS A 548 9.44 -3.27 -47.31
N LEU A 549 9.02 -3.86 -46.18
CA LEU A 549 9.96 -4.45 -45.21
C LEU A 549 10.86 -5.51 -45.84
N PHE A 550 10.36 -6.29 -46.80
CA PHE A 550 11.19 -7.28 -47.49
C PHE A 550 12.34 -6.61 -48.24
N ALA A 551 12.04 -5.59 -49.04
CA ALA A 551 13.05 -4.86 -49.81
C ALA A 551 14.07 -4.18 -48.89
N PHE A 552 13.61 -3.57 -47.80
CA PHE A 552 14.47 -2.95 -46.81
C PHE A 552 15.44 -3.96 -46.18
N VAL A 553 14.92 -5.10 -45.71
CA VAL A 553 15.73 -6.15 -45.08
C VAL A 553 16.69 -6.77 -46.09
N PHE A 554 16.23 -7.08 -47.30
CA PHE A 554 17.07 -7.70 -48.34
C PHE A 554 18.24 -6.79 -48.76
N ASN A 555 18.02 -5.47 -48.84
CA ASN A 555 19.08 -4.52 -49.17
C ASN A 555 20.15 -4.42 -48.07
N ASN A 556 19.76 -4.62 -46.81
CA ASN A 556 20.68 -4.57 -45.68
C ASN A 556 21.29 -5.95 -45.34
N PHE A 557 20.58 -7.04 -45.65
CA PHE A 557 20.93 -8.43 -45.36
C PHE A 557 20.53 -9.34 -46.53
N PRO A 558 21.28 -9.33 -47.64
CA PRO A 558 20.97 -10.12 -48.82
C PRO A 558 20.93 -11.63 -48.56
N GLU A 559 21.59 -12.09 -47.48
CA GLU A 559 21.58 -13.50 -47.07
C GLU A 559 20.21 -13.98 -46.58
N LEU A 560 19.29 -13.08 -46.23
CA LEU A 560 17.92 -13.41 -45.82
C LEU A 560 16.98 -13.53 -47.03
N ILE A 561 17.30 -14.44 -47.96
CA ILE A 561 16.56 -14.66 -49.22
C ILE A 561 15.08 -15.04 -48.96
N ASN A 562 14.83 -15.78 -47.88
CA ASN A 562 13.49 -16.03 -47.33
C ASN A 562 13.44 -15.44 -45.92
N ILE A 563 12.75 -14.30 -45.77
CA ILE A 563 12.64 -13.60 -44.50
C ILE A 563 11.59 -14.31 -43.63
N ASP A 564 12.06 -15.31 -42.89
CA ASP A 564 11.35 -15.80 -41.73
C ASP A 564 11.38 -14.72 -40.64
N LYS A 565 10.21 -14.40 -40.11
CA LYS A 565 10.00 -13.32 -39.15
C LYS A 565 10.81 -13.51 -37.87
N ASP A 566 10.90 -14.74 -37.37
CA ASP A 566 11.61 -15.04 -36.13
C ASP A 566 13.12 -14.87 -36.33
N LYS A 567 13.64 -15.31 -37.48
CA LYS A 567 15.05 -15.09 -37.87
C LYS A 567 15.38 -13.61 -38.07
N LEU A 568 14.46 -12.83 -38.63
CA LEU A 568 14.64 -11.38 -38.76
C LEU A 568 14.75 -10.72 -37.38
N ILE A 569 13.88 -11.08 -36.43
CA ILE A 569 13.93 -10.57 -35.05
C ILE A 569 15.24 -10.95 -34.37
N GLU A 570 15.70 -12.20 -34.54
CA GLU A 570 17.01 -12.65 -34.02
C GLU A 570 18.16 -11.83 -34.60
N LYS A 571 18.20 -11.66 -35.94
CA LYS A 571 19.20 -10.82 -36.63
C LYS A 571 19.16 -9.36 -36.21
N LEU A 572 17.97 -8.82 -35.96
CA LEU A 572 17.77 -7.47 -35.46
C LEU A 572 18.42 -7.32 -34.07
N ARG A 573 18.28 -8.32 -33.18
CA ARG A 573 18.88 -8.31 -31.83
C ARG A 573 20.40 -8.27 -31.88
N ASP A 574 20.99 -8.98 -32.83
CA ASP A 574 22.45 -9.12 -32.95
C ASP A 574 23.13 -7.98 -33.72
N SER A 575 22.35 -7.13 -34.40
CA SER A 575 22.87 -6.16 -35.35
C SER A 575 22.71 -4.72 -34.86
N SER A 576 23.83 -4.10 -34.46
CA SER A 576 23.90 -2.66 -34.21
C SER A 576 23.79 -1.81 -35.49
N LYS A 577 23.63 -2.42 -36.67
CA LYS A 577 23.65 -1.73 -37.97
C LYS A 577 22.28 -1.22 -38.42
N PHE A 578 21.19 -1.61 -37.76
CA PHE A 578 19.86 -1.17 -38.16
C PHE A 578 19.58 0.27 -37.70
N ASN A 579 19.21 1.12 -38.64
CA ASN A 579 18.49 2.34 -38.32
C ASN A 579 17.04 1.96 -37.95
N LEU A 580 16.74 1.86 -36.65
CA LEU A 580 15.43 1.44 -36.17
C LEU A 580 14.32 2.40 -36.63
N ASP A 581 14.61 3.69 -36.79
CA ASP A 581 13.62 4.68 -37.26
C ASP A 581 13.21 4.43 -38.71
N GLU A 582 14.15 4.05 -39.57
CA GLU A 582 13.84 3.65 -40.94
C GLU A 582 13.00 2.36 -40.97
N LEU A 583 13.32 1.39 -40.12
CA LEU A 583 12.57 0.14 -40.05
C LEU A 583 11.11 0.38 -39.59
N VAL A 584 10.91 1.25 -38.59
CA VAL A 584 9.57 1.71 -38.17
C VAL A 584 8.85 2.39 -39.33
N ALA A 585 9.51 3.33 -40.02
CA ALA A 585 8.91 4.08 -41.12
C ALA A 585 8.45 3.14 -42.26
N VAL A 586 9.29 2.18 -42.65
CA VAL A 586 8.97 1.17 -43.66
C VAL A 586 7.76 0.35 -43.25
N ALA A 587 7.71 -0.08 -41.99
CA ALA A 587 6.65 -0.93 -41.52
C ALA A 587 5.31 -0.18 -41.32
N GLU A 588 5.35 1.10 -40.97
CA GLU A 588 4.18 1.98 -40.98
C GLU A 588 3.62 2.20 -42.40
N VAL A 589 4.49 2.31 -43.41
CA VAL A 589 4.08 2.41 -44.83
C VAL A 589 3.34 1.14 -45.25
N ASP A 590 3.89 -0.04 -44.96
CA ASP A 590 3.22 -1.32 -45.24
C ASP A 590 1.83 -1.41 -44.57
N LYS A 591 1.74 -0.96 -43.32
CA LYS A 591 0.47 -0.92 -42.57
C LYS A 591 -0.57 0.00 -43.22
N LYS A 592 -0.16 1.19 -43.65
CA LYS A 592 -1.04 2.13 -44.37
C LYS A 592 -1.53 1.53 -45.69
N ILE A 593 -0.65 0.92 -46.48
CA ILE A 593 -1.00 0.30 -47.77
C ILE A 593 -2.00 -0.86 -47.57
N LYS A 594 -1.78 -1.75 -46.60
CA LYS A 594 -2.70 -2.86 -46.30
C LYS A 594 -4.08 -2.35 -45.91
N ASN A 595 -4.15 -1.30 -45.08
CA ASN A 595 -5.41 -0.69 -44.68
C ASN A 595 -6.16 -0.04 -45.85
N ILE A 596 -5.44 0.52 -46.83
CA ILE A 596 -6.05 1.05 -48.06
C ILE A 596 -6.59 -0.07 -48.93
N ARG A 597 -5.87 -1.20 -49.08
CA ARG A 597 -6.33 -2.35 -49.89
C ARG A 597 -7.54 -3.09 -49.32
N ASN A 598 -7.73 -3.02 -48.00
CA ASN A 598 -8.84 -3.66 -47.30
C ASN A 598 -10.13 -2.80 -47.27
N LYS A 599 -10.03 -1.53 -47.66
CA LYS A 599 -11.18 -0.63 -47.88
C LYS A 599 -11.57 -0.66 -49.34
#